data_AF-A0A167UQQ6-F1
#
_entry.id   AF-A0A167UQQ6-F1
#
_cell.length_a   1.000
_cell.length_b   1.000
_cell.length_c   1.000
_cell.angle_alpha   90.00
_cell.angle_beta   90.00
_cell.angle_gamma   90.00
#
_symmetry.space_group_name_H-M   'P 1'
#
loop_
_entity.id
_entity.type
_entity.pdbx_description
1 polymer ?
#
loop_
_entity_poly.entity_id
_entity_poly.type
_entity_poly.pdbx_seq_one_letter_code
_entity_poly.pdbx_strand_id
1 'polypeptide(L)'
;MSHPAPTAPSILLPEVLGFSPQLLLDDVINSANSAVTASVDGMEMFLLRWADGRAKEGKGKSEDDITQDIEQGLVAFQTLLESHVDIAFDFFELWSLRNIFAVPADLPVVVPHHQGLDLEAPPEKEAELIAEIDDLRRKIDNQQRLKRLYIRAARKSRLQLKHSQSQLEKIMFLRSPQLQILGALPASLTQMCEEVASLPLPDPASLQQPLPDLAKRPWETSKTGYFHWAVGQSLAHSGGDGAQGASAVSRVAEVVQAVGTADQVKSASQPLKQPEGTTR
;
A
#
# COMPACT_ATOMS: atom_id res chain seq x y z
N MET A 1 -50.59 -46.23 30.62
CA MET A 1 -49.91 -45.69 29.42
C MET A 1 -49.38 -44.33 29.79
N SER A 2 -48.07 -44.21 29.99
CA SER A 2 -47.42 -42.95 30.36
C SER A 2 -47.54 -41.96 29.21
N HIS A 3 -48.07 -40.77 29.47
CA HIS A 3 -48.02 -39.66 28.52
C HIS A 3 -46.55 -39.42 28.09
N PRO A 4 -46.29 -39.07 26.82
CA PRO A 4 -44.94 -38.68 26.41
C PRO A 4 -44.49 -37.50 27.28
N ALA A 5 -43.31 -37.60 27.88
CA ALA A 5 -42.73 -36.53 28.66
C ALA A 5 -42.62 -35.27 27.78
N PRO A 6 -42.82 -34.06 28.33
CA PRO A 6 -42.63 -32.84 27.56
C PRO A 6 -41.17 -32.80 27.08
N THR A 7 -40.99 -32.75 25.75
CA THR A 7 -39.66 -32.63 25.14
C THR A 7 -39.33 -31.14 24.98
N ALA A 8 -38.07 -30.80 25.16
CA ALA A 8 -37.53 -29.47 24.90
C ALA A 8 -37.79 -29.04 23.43
N PRO A 9 -37.76 -27.73 23.12
CA PRO A 9 -38.04 -27.25 21.76
C PRO A 9 -37.13 -27.94 20.72
N SER A 10 -37.72 -28.33 19.59
CA SER A 10 -37.06 -29.09 18.51
C SER A 10 -35.85 -28.41 17.86
N ILE A 11 -35.61 -27.14 18.21
CA ILE A 11 -34.55 -26.29 17.67
C ILE A 11 -33.23 -26.46 18.46
N LEU A 12 -33.28 -26.83 19.74
CA LEU A 12 -32.09 -26.94 20.59
C LEU A 12 -31.12 -28.01 20.10
N LEU A 13 -31.62 -29.14 19.64
CA LEU A 13 -30.79 -30.24 19.16
C LEU A 13 -30.05 -29.90 17.86
N PRO A 14 -30.73 -29.41 16.81
CA PRO A 14 -30.06 -28.90 15.61
C PRO A 14 -29.05 -27.79 15.90
N GLU A 15 -29.34 -26.93 16.88
CA GLU A 15 -28.43 -25.87 17.30
C GLU A 15 -27.17 -26.40 17.97
N VAL A 16 -27.30 -27.37 18.89
CA VAL A 16 -26.16 -27.98 19.60
C VAL A 16 -25.31 -28.84 18.66
N LEU A 17 -25.94 -29.60 17.77
CA LEU A 17 -25.27 -30.53 16.86
C LEU A 17 -24.75 -29.84 15.59
N GLY A 18 -25.34 -28.71 15.21
CA GLY A 18 -25.07 -28.03 13.93
C GLY A 18 -25.76 -28.69 12.73
N PHE A 19 -26.56 -29.74 12.93
CA PHE A 19 -27.32 -30.44 11.91
C PHE A 19 -28.57 -31.11 12.51
N SER A 20 -29.58 -31.40 11.69
CA SER A 20 -30.77 -32.13 12.15
C SER A 20 -30.44 -33.61 12.39
N PRO A 21 -30.76 -34.18 13.58
CA PRO A 21 -30.54 -35.61 13.86
C PRO A 21 -31.15 -36.56 12.82
N GLN A 22 -32.24 -36.16 12.16
CA GLN A 22 -32.87 -36.94 11.10
C GLN A 22 -31.92 -37.19 9.92
N LEU A 23 -31.11 -36.19 9.54
CA LEU A 23 -30.16 -36.33 8.44
C LEU A 23 -29.10 -37.40 8.75
N LEU A 24 -28.65 -37.48 10.01
CA LEU A 24 -27.71 -38.51 10.43
C LEU A 24 -28.34 -39.90 10.35
N LEU A 25 -29.61 -40.04 10.74
CA LEU A 25 -30.33 -41.31 10.66
C LEU A 25 -30.54 -41.73 9.20
N ASP A 26 -30.93 -40.79 8.33
CA ASP A 26 -31.05 -41.02 6.89
C ASP A 26 -29.73 -41.52 6.29
N ASP A 27 -28.61 -40.87 6.60
CA ASP A 27 -27.28 -41.27 6.13
C ASP A 27 -26.89 -42.68 6.62
N VAL A 28 -27.23 -43.03 7.86
CA VAL A 28 -26.99 -44.37 8.43
C VAL A 28 -27.83 -45.43 7.70
N ILE A 29 -29.11 -45.15 7.46
CA ILE A 29 -30.02 -46.05 6.74
C ILE A 29 -29.52 -46.26 5.30
N ASN A 30 -29.14 -45.18 4.61
CA ASN A 30 -28.58 -45.25 3.26
C ASN A 30 -27.28 -46.08 3.20
N SER A 31 -26.40 -45.88 4.19
CA SER A 31 -25.17 -46.68 4.30
C SER A 31 -25.47 -48.16 4.56
N ALA A 32 -26.47 -48.46 5.38
CA ALA A 32 -26.84 -49.83 5.69
C ALA A 32 -27.47 -50.54 4.49
N ASN A 33 -28.36 -49.87 3.77
CA ASN A 33 -28.95 -50.40 2.54
C ASN A 33 -27.87 -50.66 1.49
N SER A 34 -26.92 -49.75 1.33
CA SER A 34 -25.76 -49.96 0.44
C SER A 34 -24.92 -51.18 0.85
N ALA A 35 -24.72 -51.39 2.16
CA ALA A 35 -23.99 -52.54 2.67
C ALA A 35 -24.76 -53.87 2.49
N VAL A 36 -26.09 -53.84 2.62
CA VAL A 36 -26.97 -54.98 2.35
C VAL A 36 -26.88 -55.39 0.89
N THR A 37 -27.02 -54.44 -0.05
CA THR A 37 -26.87 -54.72 -1.49
C THR A 37 -25.49 -55.31 -1.79
N ALA A 38 -24.41 -54.67 -1.30
CA ALA A 38 -23.06 -55.17 -1.51
C ALA A 38 -22.83 -56.59 -0.93
N SER A 39 -23.52 -56.94 0.16
CA SER A 39 -23.44 -58.28 0.76
C SER A 39 -24.19 -59.32 -0.08
N VAL A 40 -25.34 -58.97 -0.64
CA VAL A 40 -26.10 -59.83 -1.56
C VAL A 40 -25.30 -60.07 -2.85
N ASP A 41 -24.71 -59.01 -3.43
CA ASP A 41 -23.84 -59.12 -4.61
C ASP A 41 -22.62 -60.02 -4.33
N GLY A 42 -22.00 -59.85 -3.15
CA GLY A 42 -20.89 -60.70 -2.73
C GLY A 42 -21.27 -62.16 -2.56
N MET A 43 -22.48 -62.42 -2.04
CA MET A 43 -23.03 -63.78 -1.91
C MET A 43 -23.33 -64.38 -3.28
N GLU A 44 -23.90 -63.61 -4.21
CA GLU A 44 -24.16 -64.04 -5.60
C GLU A 44 -22.87 -64.53 -6.26
N MET A 45 -21.83 -63.70 -6.25
CA MET A 45 -20.52 -64.02 -6.84
C MET A 45 -19.89 -65.27 -6.22
N PHE A 46 -20.07 -65.46 -4.91
CA PHE A 46 -19.59 -66.66 -4.21
C PHE A 46 -20.37 -67.91 -4.62
N LEU A 47 -21.70 -67.84 -4.69
CA LEU A 47 -22.57 -68.95 -5.04
C LEU A 47 -22.41 -69.37 -6.50
N LEU A 48 -22.26 -68.42 -7.42
CA LEU A 48 -21.98 -68.69 -8.84
C LEU A 48 -20.65 -69.42 -9.00
N ARG A 49 -19.58 -68.91 -8.36
CA ARG A 49 -18.27 -69.58 -8.37
C ARG A 49 -18.33 -70.99 -7.78
N TRP A 50 -19.15 -71.20 -6.75
CA TRP A 50 -19.38 -72.50 -6.15
C TRP A 50 -20.15 -73.45 -7.09
N ALA A 51 -21.15 -72.94 -7.81
CA ALA A 51 -21.91 -73.69 -8.81
C ALA A 51 -21.02 -74.13 -9.98
N ASP A 52 -20.18 -73.23 -10.52
CA ASP A 52 -19.20 -73.54 -11.58
C ASP A 52 -18.24 -74.67 -11.17
N GLY A 53 -17.83 -74.70 -9.90
CA GLY A 53 -16.97 -75.75 -9.35
C GLY A 53 -17.65 -77.12 -9.38
N ARG A 54 -18.94 -77.18 -9.03
CA ARG A 54 -19.73 -78.43 -9.07
C ARG A 54 -20.12 -78.88 -10.47
N ALA A 55 -20.37 -77.94 -11.39
CA ALA A 55 -20.64 -78.26 -12.79
C ALA A 55 -19.45 -79.03 -13.41
N LYS A 56 -18.22 -78.64 -13.05
CA LYS A 56 -16.97 -79.32 -13.46
C LYS A 56 -16.78 -80.71 -12.84
N GLU A 57 -17.36 -80.98 -11.66
CA GLU A 57 -17.27 -82.28 -10.97
C GLU A 57 -18.34 -83.31 -11.41
N GLY A 58 -19.25 -82.91 -12.30
CA GLY A 58 -19.99 -83.84 -13.16
C GLY A 58 -20.95 -84.79 -12.45
N LYS A 59 -21.95 -84.28 -11.69
CA LYS A 59 -23.14 -85.06 -11.29
C LYS A 59 -24.40 -84.19 -11.14
N GLY A 60 -25.30 -84.28 -12.13
CA GLY A 60 -26.73 -84.48 -11.84
C GLY A 60 -27.76 -83.37 -12.11
N LYS A 61 -27.39 -82.16 -12.55
CA LYS A 61 -28.32 -81.12 -13.03
C LYS A 61 -27.66 -80.33 -14.17
N SER A 62 -28.44 -79.78 -15.11
CA SER A 62 -27.95 -78.78 -16.06
C SER A 62 -27.34 -77.61 -15.29
N GLU A 63 -26.25 -77.05 -15.78
CA GLU A 63 -25.63 -75.84 -15.24
C GLU A 63 -26.68 -74.72 -15.07
N ASP A 64 -27.53 -74.58 -16.08
CA ASP A 64 -28.67 -73.64 -16.15
C ASP A 64 -29.71 -73.84 -15.03
N ASP A 65 -29.95 -75.08 -14.58
CA ASP A 65 -30.93 -75.34 -13.51
C ASP A 65 -30.39 -74.93 -12.14
N ILE A 66 -29.07 -75.08 -11.93
CA ILE A 66 -28.42 -74.74 -10.65
C ILE A 66 -28.31 -73.22 -10.51
N THR A 67 -27.95 -72.51 -11.59
CA THR A 67 -27.90 -71.05 -11.59
C THR A 67 -29.28 -70.45 -11.39
N GLN A 68 -30.30 -70.99 -12.05
CA GLN A 68 -31.70 -70.54 -11.87
C GLN A 68 -32.22 -70.76 -10.43
N ASP A 69 -31.93 -71.92 -9.82
CA ASP A 69 -32.27 -72.19 -8.41
C ASP A 69 -31.56 -71.18 -7.46
N ILE A 70 -30.32 -70.82 -7.76
CA ILE A 70 -29.53 -69.85 -6.98
C ILE A 70 -30.09 -68.43 -7.12
N GLU A 71 -30.37 -67.99 -8.34
CA GLU A 71 -30.96 -66.67 -8.62
C GLU A 71 -32.31 -66.51 -7.90
N GLN A 72 -33.19 -67.52 -8.02
CA GLN A 72 -34.49 -67.47 -7.35
C GLN A 72 -34.37 -67.46 -5.82
N GLY A 73 -33.45 -68.27 -5.27
CA GLY A 73 -33.17 -68.29 -3.84
C GLY A 73 -32.56 -66.97 -3.34
N LEU A 74 -31.69 -66.35 -4.12
CA LEU A 74 -31.04 -65.08 -3.81
C LEU A 74 -32.05 -63.93 -3.82
N VAL A 75 -32.94 -63.88 -4.81
CA VAL A 75 -34.01 -62.86 -4.87
C VAL A 75 -34.95 -62.99 -3.67
N ALA A 76 -35.32 -64.22 -3.29
CA ALA A 76 -36.14 -64.46 -2.10
C ALA A 76 -35.43 -64.05 -0.81
N PHE A 77 -34.12 -64.35 -0.70
CA PHE A 77 -33.30 -63.94 0.43
C PHE A 77 -33.14 -62.42 0.52
N GLN A 78 -32.87 -61.76 -0.60
CA GLN A 78 -32.76 -60.31 -0.70
C GLN A 78 -34.05 -59.63 -0.26
N THR A 79 -35.19 -60.06 -0.81
CA THR A 79 -36.50 -59.48 -0.45
C THR A 79 -36.80 -59.64 1.05
N LEU A 80 -36.47 -60.82 1.62
CA LEU A 80 -36.63 -61.07 3.04
C LEU A 80 -35.71 -60.17 3.88
N LEU A 81 -34.43 -60.07 3.48
CA LEU A 81 -33.44 -59.26 4.18
C LEU A 81 -33.82 -57.78 4.17
N GLU A 82 -34.18 -57.24 3.00
CA GLU A 82 -34.67 -55.86 2.85
C GLU A 82 -35.87 -55.60 3.77
N SER A 83 -36.87 -56.48 3.77
CA SER A 83 -38.06 -56.30 4.62
C SER A 83 -37.74 -56.26 6.13
N HIS A 84 -36.78 -57.07 6.59
CA HIS A 84 -36.37 -57.09 7.99
C HIS A 84 -35.48 -55.90 8.36
N VAL A 85 -34.62 -55.49 7.43
CA VAL A 85 -33.74 -54.35 7.57
C VAL A 85 -34.54 -53.06 7.67
N ASP A 86 -35.54 -52.87 6.80
CA ASP A 86 -36.44 -51.71 6.83
C ASP A 86 -37.16 -51.61 8.19
N ILE A 87 -37.79 -52.69 8.65
CA ILE A 87 -38.49 -52.72 9.95
C ILE A 87 -37.52 -52.41 11.11
N ALA A 88 -36.31 -53.00 11.09
CA ALA A 88 -35.34 -52.77 12.13
C ALA A 88 -34.85 -51.32 12.16
N PHE A 89 -34.65 -50.71 10.99
CA PHE A 89 -34.23 -49.32 10.89
C PHE A 89 -35.34 -48.32 11.22
N ASP A 90 -36.60 -48.61 10.91
CA ASP A 90 -37.75 -47.82 11.38
C ASP A 90 -37.80 -47.78 12.92
N PHE A 91 -37.60 -48.94 13.57
CA PHE A 91 -37.53 -49.00 15.03
C PHE A 91 -36.30 -48.28 15.59
N PHE A 92 -35.15 -48.40 14.93
CA PHE A 92 -33.93 -47.71 15.31
C PHE A 92 -34.09 -46.19 15.20
N GLU A 93 -34.68 -45.68 14.11
CA GLU A 93 -34.94 -44.26 13.89
C GLU A 93 -35.84 -43.72 15.00
N LEU A 94 -37.00 -44.36 15.20
CA LEU A 94 -37.96 -43.96 16.22
C LEU A 94 -37.38 -44.02 17.63
N TRP A 95 -36.62 -45.07 17.95
CA TRP A 95 -35.99 -45.21 19.26
C TRP A 95 -34.90 -44.16 19.47
N SER A 96 -34.11 -43.86 18.44
CA SER A 96 -33.05 -42.85 18.50
C SER A 96 -33.61 -41.45 18.71
N LEU A 97 -34.65 -41.07 17.97
CA LEU A 97 -35.33 -39.78 18.14
C LEU A 97 -36.00 -39.64 19.51
N ARG A 98 -36.47 -40.75 20.09
CA ARG A 98 -37.18 -40.73 21.38
C ARG A 98 -36.27 -40.81 22.60
N ASN A 99 -35.05 -41.35 22.47
CA ASN A 99 -34.16 -41.59 23.63
C ASN A 99 -32.80 -40.88 23.51
N ILE A 100 -32.15 -40.95 22.35
CA ILE A 100 -30.81 -40.37 22.15
C ILE A 100 -30.95 -38.88 21.84
N PHE A 101 -31.77 -38.55 20.84
CA PHE A 101 -32.03 -37.19 20.40
C PHE A 101 -33.30 -36.62 21.05
N ALA A 102 -33.48 -36.90 22.33
CA ALA A 102 -34.58 -36.36 23.11
C ALA A 102 -34.00 -35.63 24.33
N VAL A 103 -34.30 -34.34 24.43
CA VAL A 103 -33.96 -33.54 25.60
C VAL A 103 -35.23 -33.34 26.42
N PRO A 104 -35.27 -33.77 27.70
CA PRO A 104 -36.43 -33.54 28.56
C PRO A 104 -36.61 -32.04 28.82
N ALA A 105 -37.86 -31.55 28.79
CA ALA A 105 -38.17 -30.14 29.00
C ALA A 105 -37.78 -29.63 30.40
N ASP A 106 -37.68 -30.52 31.37
CA ASP A 106 -37.32 -30.19 32.76
C ASP A 106 -35.81 -29.94 32.94
N LEU A 107 -34.98 -30.23 31.93
CA LEU A 107 -33.54 -30.03 32.00
C LEU A 107 -33.17 -28.63 31.45
N PRO A 108 -32.63 -27.72 32.28
CA PRO A 108 -32.14 -26.42 31.82
C PRO A 108 -30.82 -26.60 31.06
N VAL A 109 -30.89 -26.98 29.79
CA VAL A 109 -29.72 -27.07 28.92
C VAL A 109 -29.32 -25.67 28.47
N VAL A 110 -28.18 -25.19 28.97
CA VAL A 110 -27.56 -23.95 28.52
C VAL A 110 -26.39 -24.30 27.60
N VAL A 111 -26.53 -23.96 26.33
CA VAL A 111 -25.47 -24.17 25.32
C VAL A 111 -24.39 -23.09 25.50
N PRO A 112 -23.10 -23.35 25.22
CA PRO A 112 -22.04 -22.37 25.46
C PRO A 112 -22.27 -21.00 24.80
N HIS A 113 -22.89 -20.95 23.63
CA HIS A 113 -23.20 -19.67 22.96
C HIS A 113 -24.42 -18.95 23.53
N HIS A 114 -25.22 -19.59 24.38
CA HIS A 114 -26.25 -18.93 25.19
C HIS A 114 -25.67 -18.31 26.47
N GLN A 115 -24.39 -18.55 26.78
CA GLN A 115 -23.77 -17.99 27.97
C GLN A 115 -23.60 -16.47 27.82
N GLY A 116 -24.29 -15.71 28.68
CA GLY A 116 -24.27 -14.24 28.64
C GLY A 116 -25.29 -13.62 27.70
N LEU A 117 -26.20 -14.42 27.14
CA LEU A 117 -27.34 -13.91 26.39
C LEU A 117 -28.38 -13.37 27.39
N ASP A 118 -28.57 -12.05 27.41
CA ASP A 118 -29.60 -11.40 28.20
C ASP A 118 -30.88 -11.24 27.36
N LEU A 119 -31.81 -12.18 27.53
CA LEU A 119 -33.11 -12.17 26.82
C LEU A 119 -34.13 -11.23 27.47
N GLU A 120 -33.80 -10.58 28.60
CA GLU A 120 -34.66 -9.61 29.27
C GLU A 120 -34.42 -8.17 28.80
N ALA A 121 -33.50 -7.98 27.85
CA ALA A 121 -33.22 -6.66 27.29
C ALA A 121 -34.47 -6.09 26.57
N PRO A 122 -34.91 -4.85 26.88
CA PRO A 122 -36.02 -4.24 26.18
C PRO A 122 -35.66 -3.94 24.71
N PRO A 123 -36.62 -4.06 23.77
CA PRO A 123 -36.38 -3.85 22.34
C PRO A 123 -35.90 -2.43 22.01
N GLU A 124 -36.17 -1.46 22.89
CA GLU A 124 -35.67 -0.08 22.77
C GLU A 124 -34.13 -0.03 22.84
N LYS A 125 -33.51 -0.81 23.75
CA LYS A 125 -32.05 -0.87 23.85
C LYS A 125 -31.42 -1.50 22.61
N GLU A 126 -32.06 -2.50 22.01
CA GLU A 126 -31.59 -3.09 20.75
C GLU A 126 -31.61 -2.05 19.63
N ALA A 127 -32.69 -1.28 19.51
CA ALA A 127 -32.79 -0.22 18.52
C ALA A 127 -31.75 0.89 18.74
N GLU A 128 -31.50 1.28 20.00
CA GLU A 128 -30.45 2.23 20.36
C GLU A 128 -29.05 1.71 19.98
N LEU A 129 -28.73 0.45 20.28
CA LEU A 129 -27.46 -0.18 19.93
C LEU A 129 -27.27 -0.28 18.41
N ILE A 130 -28.32 -0.62 17.66
CA ILE A 130 -28.29 -0.65 16.20
C ILE A 130 -28.02 0.76 15.65
N ALA A 131 -28.69 1.79 16.20
CA ALA A 131 -28.45 3.18 15.82
C ALA A 131 -27.01 3.61 16.13
N GLU A 132 -26.47 3.21 17.29
CA GLU A 132 -25.08 3.47 17.67
C GLU A 132 -24.11 2.79 16.69
N ILE A 133 -24.36 1.54 16.31
CA ILE A 133 -23.55 0.81 15.31
C ILE A 133 -23.53 1.57 13.98
N ASP A 134 -24.68 2.06 13.51
CA ASP A 134 -24.76 2.80 12.26
C ASP A 134 -24.05 4.17 12.34
N ASP A 135 -24.13 4.85 13.48
CA ASP A 135 -23.36 6.07 13.71
C ASP A 135 -21.86 5.81 13.78
N LEU A 136 -21.42 4.71 14.38
CA LEU A 136 -20.02 4.28 14.38
C LEU A 136 -19.54 3.95 12.96
N ARG A 137 -20.35 3.26 12.16
CA ARG A 137 -20.05 3.01 10.74
C ARG A 137 -19.87 4.31 9.97
N ARG A 138 -20.77 5.28 10.15
CA ARG A 138 -20.65 6.62 9.54
C ARG A 138 -19.38 7.35 10.00
N LYS A 139 -19.04 7.27 11.29
CA LYS A 139 -17.79 7.85 11.83
C LYS A 139 -16.56 7.22 11.18
N ILE A 140 -16.53 5.89 11.03
CA ILE A 140 -15.44 5.17 10.36
C ILE A 140 -15.31 5.63 8.91
N ASP A 141 -16.41 5.72 8.16
CA ASP A 141 -16.39 6.18 6.78
C ASP A 141 -15.85 7.60 6.64
N ASN A 142 -16.26 8.50 7.53
CA ASN A 142 -15.78 9.88 7.58
C ASN A 142 -14.27 9.94 7.90
N GLN A 143 -13.81 9.14 8.87
CA GLN A 143 -12.38 9.04 9.19
C GLN A 143 -11.57 8.49 8.02
N GLN A 144 -12.08 7.47 7.30
CA GLN A 144 -11.43 6.95 6.11
C GLN A 144 -11.36 7.99 4.98
N ARG A 145 -12.43 8.78 4.77
CA ARG A 145 -12.44 9.90 3.82
C ARG A 145 -11.40 10.96 4.19
N LEU A 146 -11.35 11.37 5.46
CA LEU A 146 -10.39 12.33 5.97
C LEU A 146 -8.95 11.84 5.80
N LYS A 147 -8.68 10.56 6.11
CA LYS A 147 -7.38 9.92 5.91
C LYS A 147 -6.94 10.02 4.45
N ARG A 148 -7.84 9.78 3.49
CA ARG A 148 -7.53 9.93 2.04
C ARG A 148 -7.15 11.37 1.69
N LEU A 149 -7.89 12.36 2.20
CA LEU A 149 -7.58 13.77 1.98
C LEU A 149 -6.23 14.17 2.60
N TYR A 150 -5.96 13.73 3.83
CA TYR A 150 -4.70 13.99 4.52
C TYR A 150 -3.51 13.42 3.76
N ILE A 151 -3.61 12.18 3.25
CA ILE A 151 -2.55 11.58 2.42
C ILE A 151 -2.30 12.41 1.16
N ARG A 152 -3.34 12.90 0.49
CA ARG A 152 -3.20 13.78 -0.68
C ARG A 152 -2.54 15.12 -0.32
N ALA A 153 -2.97 15.76 0.77
CA ALA A 153 -2.39 17.01 1.25
C ALA A 153 -0.92 16.85 1.63
N ALA A 154 -0.56 15.79 2.34
CA ALA A 154 0.82 15.48 2.71
C ALA A 154 1.71 15.26 1.48
N ARG A 155 1.19 14.57 0.44
CA ARG A 155 1.91 14.42 -0.85
C ARG A 155 2.14 15.78 -1.52
N LYS A 156 1.11 16.63 -1.61
CA LYS A 156 1.22 17.97 -2.19
C LYS A 156 2.23 18.83 -1.43
N SER A 157 2.18 18.83 -0.10
CA SER A 157 3.14 19.56 0.74
C SER A 157 4.57 19.08 0.54
N ARG A 158 4.81 17.76 0.48
CA ARG A 158 6.15 17.21 0.16
C ARG A 158 6.66 17.65 -1.21
N LEU A 159 5.80 17.70 -2.23
CA LEU A 159 6.18 18.20 -3.55
C LEU A 159 6.52 19.69 -3.53
N GLN A 160 5.72 20.49 -2.83
CA GLN A 160 6.00 21.93 -2.67
C GLN A 160 7.31 22.18 -1.94
N LEU A 161 7.58 21.41 -0.88
CA LEU A 161 8.83 21.48 -0.13
C LEU A 161 10.03 21.20 -1.04
N LYS A 162 9.99 20.10 -1.82
CA LYS A 162 11.03 19.79 -2.81
C LYS A 162 11.22 20.91 -3.82
N HIS A 163 10.11 21.47 -4.33
CA HIS A 163 10.18 22.58 -5.28
C HIS A 163 10.85 23.82 -4.67
N SER A 164 10.46 24.21 -3.45
CA SER A 164 11.07 25.33 -2.74
C SER A 164 12.55 25.08 -2.42
N GLN A 165 12.93 23.85 -2.10
CA GLN A 165 14.34 23.47 -1.88
C GLN A 165 15.15 23.62 -3.17
N SER A 166 14.66 23.08 -4.29
CA SER A 166 15.34 23.23 -5.58
C SER A 166 15.43 24.69 -6.03
N GLN A 167 14.41 25.53 -5.75
CA GLN A 167 14.50 26.96 -6.00
C GLN A 167 15.56 27.63 -5.11
N LEU A 168 15.61 27.27 -3.82
CA LEU A 168 16.62 27.79 -2.91
C LEU A 168 18.02 27.41 -3.38
N GLU A 169 18.27 26.16 -3.75
CA GLU A 169 19.54 25.71 -4.32
C GLU A 169 19.96 26.53 -5.54
N LYS A 170 19.03 26.82 -6.46
CA LYS A 170 19.27 27.69 -7.62
C LYS A 170 19.60 29.13 -7.25
N ILE A 171 19.03 29.65 -6.17
CA ILE A 171 19.24 31.04 -5.71
C ILE A 171 20.44 31.12 -4.74
N MET A 172 20.86 30.00 -4.15
CA MET A 172 21.89 29.95 -3.13
C MET A 172 23.24 30.50 -3.62
N PHE A 173 23.56 30.33 -4.91
CA PHE A 173 24.79 30.90 -5.49
C PHE A 173 24.80 32.43 -5.44
N LEU A 174 23.63 33.09 -5.47
CA LEU A 174 23.51 34.54 -5.36
C LEU A 174 23.94 35.07 -3.99
N ARG A 175 23.94 34.21 -2.96
CA ARG A 175 24.39 34.53 -1.61
C ARG A 175 25.92 34.45 -1.46
N SER A 176 26.65 34.05 -2.51
CA SER A 176 28.12 33.97 -2.47
C SER A 176 28.76 35.32 -2.08
N PRO A 177 29.87 35.31 -1.32
CA PRO A 177 30.51 36.53 -0.84
C PRO A 177 31.01 37.43 -1.98
N GLN A 178 31.32 36.84 -3.14
CA GLN A 178 31.76 37.56 -4.33
C GLN A 178 30.67 38.47 -4.90
N LEU A 179 29.41 38.01 -4.91
CA LEU A 179 28.28 38.83 -5.34
C LEU A 179 27.93 39.93 -4.34
N GLN A 180 28.19 39.73 -3.06
CA GLN A 180 28.05 40.79 -2.05
C GLN A 180 29.08 41.91 -2.26
N ILE A 181 30.32 41.56 -2.63
CA ILE A 181 31.36 42.53 -3.01
C ILE A 181 30.96 43.29 -4.27
N LEU A 182 30.42 42.60 -5.29
CA LEU A 182 29.90 43.21 -6.51
C LEU A 182 28.67 44.11 -6.25
N GLY A 183 27.84 43.77 -5.26
CA GLY A 183 26.71 44.60 -4.83
C GLY A 183 27.12 45.87 -4.09
N ALA A 184 28.28 45.89 -3.43
CA ALA A 184 28.84 47.08 -2.78
C ALA A 184 29.58 48.02 -3.76
N LEU A 185 30.01 47.50 -4.91
CA LEU A 185 30.72 48.22 -5.97
C LEU A 185 29.97 49.45 -6.52
N PRO A 186 28.65 49.41 -6.84
CA PRO A 186 27.94 50.59 -7.31
C PRO A 186 27.95 51.73 -6.28
N ALA A 187 27.85 51.44 -4.98
CA ALA A 187 27.93 52.47 -3.95
C ALA A 187 29.32 53.11 -3.88
N SER A 188 30.38 52.32 -4.06
CA SER A 188 31.75 52.84 -4.16
C SER A 188 31.97 53.66 -5.44
N LEU A 189 31.37 53.27 -6.58
CA LEU A 189 31.46 54.00 -7.83
C LEU A 189 30.69 55.32 -7.78
N THR A 190 29.49 55.34 -7.19
CA THR A 190 28.75 56.59 -6.99
C THR A 190 29.52 57.54 -6.07
N GLN A 191 30.12 57.02 -5.00
CA GLN A 191 30.96 57.81 -4.11
C GLN A 191 32.19 58.35 -4.86
N MET A 192 32.87 57.54 -5.67
CA MET A 192 34.01 58.01 -6.47
C MET A 192 33.60 59.06 -7.52
N CYS A 193 32.46 58.88 -8.19
CA CYS A 193 31.93 59.85 -9.14
C CYS A 193 31.54 61.17 -8.46
N GLU A 194 30.97 61.12 -7.26
CA GLU A 194 30.66 62.30 -6.45
C GLU A 194 31.95 63.02 -6.00
N GLU A 195 32.96 62.28 -5.54
CA GLU A 195 34.26 62.84 -5.17
C GLU A 195 34.96 63.48 -6.39
N VAL A 196 34.96 62.84 -7.56
CA VAL A 196 35.51 63.39 -8.81
C VAL A 196 34.72 64.60 -9.29
N ALA A 197 33.39 64.59 -9.15
CA ALA A 197 32.54 65.74 -9.47
C ALA A 197 32.72 66.90 -8.47
N SER A 198 33.16 66.62 -7.25
CA SER A 198 33.46 67.60 -6.21
C SER A 198 34.86 68.20 -6.31
N LEU A 199 35.74 67.63 -7.14
CA LEU A 199 37.04 68.22 -7.42
C LEU A 199 36.84 69.53 -8.21
N PRO A 200 37.50 70.62 -7.81
CA PRO A 200 37.44 71.86 -8.57
C PRO A 200 38.02 71.65 -9.96
N LEU A 201 37.32 72.14 -11.00
CA LEU A 201 37.85 72.21 -12.36
C LEU A 201 39.23 72.91 -12.30
N PRO A 202 40.31 72.30 -12.81
CA PRO A 202 41.60 72.98 -12.85
C PRO A 202 41.45 74.23 -13.72
N ASP A 203 41.78 75.39 -13.14
CA ASP A 203 41.85 76.65 -13.88
C ASP A 203 42.75 76.45 -15.11
N PRO A 204 42.34 76.86 -16.33
CA PRO A 204 43.12 76.69 -17.56
C PRO A 204 44.49 77.39 -17.52
N ALA A 205 44.77 78.22 -16.51
CA ALA A 205 46.08 78.83 -16.27
C ALA A 205 47.10 77.86 -15.63
N SER A 206 46.65 76.78 -14.97
CA SER A 206 47.54 75.79 -14.34
C SER A 206 48.13 74.76 -15.33
N LEU A 207 47.65 74.75 -16.58
CA LEU A 207 48.19 73.96 -17.70
C LEU A 207 49.31 74.68 -18.47
N GLN A 208 49.70 75.89 -18.07
CA GLN A 208 50.94 76.50 -18.54
C GLN A 208 52.13 75.85 -17.83
N GLN A 209 52.41 74.59 -18.17
CA GLN A 209 53.79 74.12 -18.09
C GLN A 209 54.60 74.94 -19.11
N PRO A 210 55.79 75.47 -18.75
CA PRO A 210 56.67 76.04 -19.75
C PRO A 210 56.93 74.98 -20.83
N LEU A 211 56.94 75.39 -22.09
CA LEU A 211 57.21 74.53 -23.25
C LEU A 211 58.36 73.56 -22.91
N PRO A 212 58.19 72.23 -23.03
CA PRO A 212 59.26 71.30 -22.70
C PRO A 212 60.43 71.54 -23.66
N ASP A 213 61.58 71.93 -23.12
CA ASP A 213 62.85 71.91 -23.85
C ASP A 213 63.06 70.48 -24.37
N LEU A 214 63.08 70.32 -25.70
CA LEU A 214 63.18 69.05 -26.43
C LEU A 214 64.46 68.23 -26.16
N ALA A 215 65.31 68.65 -25.22
CA ALA A 215 66.56 67.98 -24.87
C ALA A 215 66.56 67.31 -23.49
N LYS A 216 65.52 67.45 -22.66
CA LYS A 216 65.47 66.87 -21.31
C LYS A 216 64.30 65.90 -21.13
N ARG A 217 64.53 64.79 -20.41
CA ARG A 217 63.50 63.76 -20.20
C ARG A 217 62.45 64.25 -19.19
N PRO A 218 61.16 63.90 -19.36
CA PRO A 218 60.05 64.49 -18.59
C PRO A 218 60.08 64.21 -17.07
N TRP A 219 60.82 63.20 -16.62
CA TRP A 219 61.04 62.94 -15.18
C TRP A 219 62.16 63.79 -14.56
N GLU A 220 62.95 64.51 -15.35
CA GLU A 220 64.06 65.36 -14.90
C GLU A 220 63.63 66.83 -14.68
N THR A 221 62.45 67.21 -15.17
CA THR A 221 61.96 68.60 -15.15
C THR A 221 61.02 68.89 -13.99
N SER A 222 60.40 67.87 -13.39
CA SER A 222 59.50 68.05 -12.24
C SER A 222 59.40 66.82 -11.36
N LYS A 223 59.16 67.04 -10.06
CA LYS A 223 58.92 65.98 -9.06
C LYS A 223 57.72 65.10 -9.44
N THR A 224 56.68 65.69 -10.02
CA THR A 224 55.49 64.98 -10.49
C THR A 224 55.78 64.09 -11.70
N GLY A 225 56.65 64.51 -12.61
CA GLY A 225 57.13 63.68 -13.72
C GLY A 225 57.89 62.43 -13.24
N TYR A 226 58.74 62.57 -12.20
CA TYR A 226 59.41 61.44 -11.59
C TYR A 226 58.43 60.46 -10.93
N PHE A 227 57.41 60.97 -10.21
CA PHE A 227 56.37 60.10 -9.63
C PHE A 227 55.60 59.34 -10.71
N HIS A 228 55.21 60.00 -11.79
CA HIS A 228 54.47 59.35 -12.87
C HIS A 228 55.31 58.29 -13.59
N TRP A 229 56.60 58.56 -13.78
CA TRP A 229 57.55 57.58 -14.28
C TRP A 229 57.77 56.41 -13.31
N ALA A 230 57.94 56.67 -12.01
CA ALA A 230 58.17 55.63 -11.00
C ALA A 230 56.95 54.72 -10.82
N VAL A 231 55.73 55.27 -10.88
CA VAL A 231 54.48 54.50 -10.88
C VAL A 231 54.37 53.66 -12.16
N GLY A 232 54.67 54.26 -13.32
CA GLY A 232 54.72 53.53 -14.59
C GLY A 232 55.76 52.40 -14.58
N GLN A 233 56.91 52.63 -13.93
CA GLN A 233 57.96 51.64 -13.79
C GLN A 233 57.58 50.52 -12.82
N SER A 234 56.84 50.80 -11.74
CA SER A 234 56.29 49.75 -10.86
C SER A 234 55.21 48.91 -11.55
N LEU A 235 54.33 49.53 -12.36
CA LEU A 235 53.40 48.77 -13.19
C LEU A 235 54.14 47.90 -14.21
N ALA A 236 55.16 48.44 -14.88
CA ALA A 236 55.96 47.71 -15.86
C ALA A 236 56.82 46.60 -15.22
N HIS A 237 57.37 46.80 -14.02
CA HIS A 237 58.11 45.78 -13.26
C HIS A 237 57.18 44.67 -12.74
N SER A 238 55.89 44.98 -12.48
CA SER A 238 54.88 43.94 -12.22
C SER A 238 54.47 43.15 -13.47
N GLY A 239 54.78 43.67 -14.67
CA GLY A 239 54.52 43.02 -15.96
C GLY A 239 55.77 42.41 -16.64
N GLY A 240 56.94 42.52 -15.99
CA GLY A 240 58.25 42.18 -16.54
C GLY A 240 58.87 40.94 -15.90
N ASP A 241 58.07 39.91 -15.61
CA ASP A 241 58.57 38.54 -15.46
C ASP A 241 57.45 37.55 -15.82
N GLY A 242 57.79 36.56 -16.63
CA GLY A 242 56.99 35.43 -17.14
C GLY A 242 55.46 35.37 -16.93
N ALA A 243 54.73 35.42 -18.04
CA ALA A 243 53.58 34.54 -18.31
C ALA A 243 52.33 34.60 -17.39
N GLN A 244 52.04 35.72 -16.70
CA GLN A 244 50.76 35.89 -15.97
C GLN A 244 50.09 37.27 -16.20
N GLY A 245 50.36 37.93 -17.32
CA GLY A 245 49.75 39.23 -17.66
C GLY A 245 48.28 39.18 -18.10
N ALA A 246 47.73 38.00 -18.38
CA ALA A 246 46.29 37.82 -18.57
C ALA A 246 45.55 37.77 -17.22
N SER A 247 46.26 37.79 -16.09
CA SER A 247 45.72 37.28 -14.84
C SER A 247 44.65 38.14 -14.18
N ALA A 248 44.71 39.48 -14.17
CA ALA A 248 43.71 40.24 -13.43
C ALA A 248 42.38 40.34 -14.21
N VAL A 249 42.47 40.72 -15.49
CA VAL A 249 41.28 40.82 -16.35
C VAL A 249 40.75 39.45 -16.76
N SER A 250 41.60 38.43 -16.96
CA SER A 250 41.13 37.05 -17.20
C SER A 250 40.64 36.38 -15.92
N ARG A 251 41.21 36.63 -14.72
CA ARG A 251 40.58 36.16 -13.47
C ARG A 251 39.26 36.86 -13.21
N VAL A 252 39.13 38.15 -13.50
CA VAL A 252 37.84 38.85 -13.41
C VAL A 252 36.87 38.31 -14.46
N ALA A 253 37.29 38.05 -15.69
CA ALA A 253 36.44 37.44 -16.71
C ALA A 253 36.04 35.99 -16.38
N GLU A 254 36.96 35.17 -15.82
CA GLU A 254 36.67 33.83 -15.31
C GLU A 254 35.74 33.87 -14.09
N VAL A 255 35.95 34.82 -13.17
CA VAL A 255 35.06 35.03 -12.02
C VAL A 255 33.69 35.54 -12.48
N VAL A 256 33.61 36.38 -13.52
CA VAL A 256 32.34 36.82 -14.13
C VAL A 256 31.67 35.71 -14.93
N GLN A 257 32.41 34.73 -15.46
CA GLN A 257 31.83 33.51 -16.03
C GLN A 257 31.42 32.49 -14.95
N ALA A 258 32.10 32.48 -13.79
CA ALA A 258 31.77 31.64 -12.64
C ALA A 258 30.59 32.20 -11.82
N VAL A 259 30.45 33.52 -11.75
CA VAL A 259 29.27 34.23 -11.26
C VAL A 259 28.26 34.17 -12.39
N GLY A 260 27.42 33.13 -12.38
CA GLY A 260 26.54 32.70 -13.47
C GLY A 260 26.03 33.78 -14.43
N THR A 261 26.01 33.41 -15.72
CA THR A 261 25.60 34.27 -16.84
C THR A 261 24.27 34.98 -16.57
N ALA A 262 24.08 36.20 -17.08
CA ALA A 262 22.84 36.97 -16.92
C ALA A 262 21.58 36.18 -17.35
N ASP A 263 21.72 35.23 -18.28
CA ASP A 263 20.65 34.32 -18.69
C ASP A 263 20.25 33.29 -17.61
N GLN A 264 21.18 32.90 -16.73
CA GLN A 264 20.91 32.06 -15.55
C GLN A 264 20.13 32.83 -14.49
N VAL A 265 20.46 34.11 -14.28
CA VAL A 265 19.69 35.01 -13.40
C VAL A 265 18.31 35.29 -13.99
N LYS A 266 18.20 35.48 -15.31
CA LYS A 266 16.93 35.73 -16.01
C LYS A 266 16.02 34.50 -16.05
N SER A 267 16.60 33.30 -16.16
CA SER A 267 15.85 32.04 -16.05
C SER A 267 15.47 31.70 -14.60
N ALA A 268 16.23 32.15 -13.61
CA ALA A 268 15.86 32.07 -12.19
C ALA A 268 14.78 33.08 -11.80
N SER A 269 14.73 34.27 -12.44
CA SER A 269 13.75 35.32 -12.17
C SER A 269 12.44 35.17 -12.95
N GLN A 270 12.34 34.24 -13.90
CA GLN A 270 11.10 33.98 -14.60
C GLN A 270 10.11 33.24 -13.69
N PRO A 271 8.88 33.77 -13.47
CA PRO A 271 7.84 33.00 -12.79
C PRO A 271 7.47 31.81 -13.67
N LEU A 272 7.87 30.62 -13.24
CA LEU A 272 7.44 29.38 -13.88
C LEU A 272 5.93 29.24 -13.71
N LYS A 273 5.22 29.19 -14.84
CA LYS A 273 3.79 28.87 -14.94
C LYS A 273 3.45 27.77 -13.94
N GLN A 274 2.49 28.06 -13.06
CA GLN A 274 1.93 27.07 -12.15
C GLN A 274 1.56 25.82 -12.97
N PRO A 275 1.85 24.60 -12.48
CA PRO A 275 1.30 23.42 -13.12
C PRO A 275 -0.22 23.56 -13.01
N GLU A 276 -0.88 23.78 -14.14
CA GLU A 276 -2.34 23.78 -14.18
C GLU A 276 -2.82 22.50 -13.51
N GLY A 277 -3.70 22.68 -12.54
CA GLY A 277 -4.24 21.58 -11.77
C GLY A 277 -4.83 20.56 -12.72
N THR A 278 -4.23 19.36 -12.75
CA THR A 278 -4.89 18.19 -13.31
C THR A 278 -6.08 17.86 -12.40
N THR A 279 -7.21 18.50 -12.69
CA THR A 279 -8.51 18.09 -12.20
C THR A 279 -9.04 17.01 -13.15
N ARG A 280 -8.85 15.75 -12.77
CA ARG A 280 -9.81 14.67 -13.00
C ARG A 280 -9.59 13.56 -11.98
#